data_AF-A0A3L7DU50-F1
#
_entry.id   AF-A0A3L7DU50-F1
#
_cell.length_a   1.000
_cell.length_b   1.000
_cell.length_c   1.000
_cell.angle_alpha   90.00
_cell.angle_beta   90.00
_cell.angle_gamma   90.00
#
_symmetry.space_group_name_H-M   'P 1'
#
loop_
_entity.id
_entity.type
_entity.pdbx_description
1 polymer ?
#
loop_
_entity_poly.entity_id
_entity_poly.type
_entity_poly.pdbx_seq_one_letter_code
_entity_poly.pdbx_strand_id
1 'polypeptide(L)'
;MYWFDNDIEYHERRNLLGALTPIVSGGALDSDIPYQIQDGGGLYEVETTAFFAAVDYALTERLTLTAGARWSSEEKSAEIATLALNTNVLQ
;
A
#
# COMPACT_ATOMS: atom_id res chain seq x y z
N MET A 1 -10.97 -21.10 -12.15
CA MET A 1 -10.95 -19.62 -12.21
C MET A 1 -10.50 -19.12 -10.85
N TYR A 2 -9.62 -18.13 -10.83
CA TYR A 2 -9.10 -17.47 -9.64
C TYR A 2 -9.34 -15.97 -9.82
N TRP A 3 -9.87 -15.33 -8.78
CA TRP A 3 -10.13 -13.90 -8.71
C TRP A 3 -9.60 -13.41 -7.38
N PHE A 4 -8.84 -12.32 -7.40
CA PHE A 4 -8.32 -11.66 -6.23
C PHE A 4 -8.44 -10.16 -6.41
N ASP A 5 -8.92 -9.51 -5.36
CA ASP A 5 -9.18 -8.08 -5.31
C ASP A 5 -8.68 -7.58 -3.95
N ASN A 6 -7.97 -6.46 -3.95
CA ASN A 6 -7.41 -5.88 -2.74
C ASN A 6 -7.33 -4.36 -2.81
N ASP A 7 -8.11 -3.74 -1.93
CA ASP A 7 -8.12 -2.32 -1.66
C ASP A 7 -7.37 -2.00 -0.36
N ILE A 8 -6.44 -1.06 -0.42
CA ILE A 8 -5.71 -0.55 0.73
C ILE A 8 -5.78 0.97 0.72
N GLU A 9 -6.38 1.51 1.77
CA GLU A 9 -6.27 2.93 2.11
C GLU A 9 -5.14 3.11 3.13
N TYR A 10 -4.11 3.86 2.75
CA TYR A 10 -2.98 4.19 3.62
C TYR A 10 -3.07 5.66 4.03
N HIS A 11 -3.02 5.92 5.33
CA HIS A 11 -2.88 7.26 5.87
C HIS A 11 -1.57 7.35 6.67
N GLU A 12 -0.78 8.39 6.41
CA GLU A 12 0.45 8.67 7.14
C GLU A 12 0.41 10.07 7.76
N ARG A 13 0.81 10.15 9.03
CA ARG A 13 1.04 11.41 9.75
C ARG A 13 2.42 11.40 10.38
N ARG A 14 3.21 12.44 10.13
CA ARG A 14 4.50 12.68 10.79
C ARG A 14 4.45 13.90 11.69
N ASN A 15 4.71 13.64 12.97
CA ASN A 15 4.89 14.66 14.00
C ASN A 15 6.39 14.95 14.14
N LEU A 16 6.81 16.15 13.74
CA LEU A 16 8.21 16.52 13.62
C LEU A 16 8.54 17.72 14.52
N LEU A 17 9.82 17.81 14.88
CA LEU A 17 10.43 19.01 15.49
C LEU A 17 9.81 19.48 16.82
N GLY A 18 9.18 18.60 17.61
CA GLY A 18 8.58 18.96 18.91
C GLY A 18 9.54 19.62 19.90
N ALA A 19 10.84 19.29 19.86
CA ALA A 19 11.86 19.94 20.67
C ALA A 19 12.03 21.45 20.38
N LEU A 20 11.61 21.94 19.20
CA LEU A 20 11.65 23.36 18.86
C LEU A 20 10.44 24.14 19.40
N THR A 21 9.31 23.47 19.65
CA THR A 21 8.06 24.09 20.12
C THR A 21 8.24 24.96 21.37
N PRO A 22 8.90 24.52 22.46
CA PRO A 22 9.12 25.38 23.63
C PRO A 22 10.08 26.54 23.35
N ILE A 23 11.03 26.40 22.42
CA ILE A 23 11.98 27.45 22.06
C ILE A 23 11.27 28.58 21.30
N VAL A 24 10.43 28.23 20.33
CA VAL A 24 9.72 29.21 19.48
C VAL A 24 8.54 29.84 20.21
N SER A 25 7.84 29.09 21.07
CA SER A 25 6.71 29.59 21.87
C SER A 25 7.12 30.37 23.12
N GLY A 26 8.42 30.54 23.39
CA GLY A 26 8.91 31.19 24.61
C GLY A 26 8.56 30.45 25.90
N GLY A 27 8.44 29.12 25.83
CA GLY A 27 8.07 28.24 26.94
C GLY A 27 6.56 28.16 27.22
N ALA A 28 5.72 28.75 26.37
CA ALA A 28 4.26 28.68 26.52
C ALA A 28 3.68 27.31 26.16
N LEU A 29 4.36 26.56 25.28
CA LEU A 29 3.97 25.22 24.84
C LEU A 29 5.11 24.23 25.11
N ASP A 30 4.75 22.97 25.42
CA ASP A 30 5.70 21.92 25.78
C ASP A 30 6.26 21.17 24.54
N SER A 31 7.34 20.41 24.71
CA SER A 31 8.00 19.64 23.65
C SER A 31 7.19 18.45 23.10
N ASP A 32 6.13 18.05 23.81
CA ASP A 32 5.19 17.02 23.35
C ASP A 32 4.28 17.52 22.22
N ILE A 33 4.21 18.84 22.01
CA ILE A 33 3.47 19.42 20.89
C ILE A 33 4.38 19.46 19.65
N PRO A 34 4.01 18.78 18.54
CA PRO A 34 4.83 18.78 17.34
C PRO A 34 4.82 20.14 16.67
N TYR A 35 6.00 20.72 16.41
CA TYR A 35 6.13 22.00 15.73
C TYR A 35 5.68 21.94 14.25
N GLN A 36 5.91 20.79 13.61
CA GLN A 36 5.51 20.55 12.23
C GLN A 36 4.75 19.23 12.12
N ILE A 37 3.58 19.28 11.49
CA ILE A 37 2.78 18.11 11.15
C ILE A 37 2.78 17.97 9.64
N GLN A 38 3.04 16.75 9.15
CA GLN A 38 2.91 16.39 7.74
C GLN A 38 1.92 15.25 7.62
N ASP A 39 0.86 15.47 6.83
CA ASP A 39 -0.16 14.47 6.55
C ASP A 39 -0.06 14.03 5.09
N GLY A 40 -0.21 12.75 4.86
CA GLY A 40 -0.16 12.15 3.54
C GLY A 40 -0.86 10.80 3.56
N GLY A 41 -0.66 10.05 2.50
CA GLY A 41 -1.32 8.77 2.34
C GLY A 41 -1.42 8.37 0.89
N GLY A 42 -2.27 7.40 0.63
CA GLY A 42 -2.60 7.00 -0.72
C GLY A 42 -3.61 5.87 -0.76
N LEU A 43 -4.27 5.78 -1.91
CA LEU A 43 -5.11 4.66 -2.27
C LEU A 43 -4.30 3.71 -3.13
N TYR A 44 -4.36 2.44 -2.78
CA TYR A 44 -3.72 1.36 -3.51
C TYR A 44 -4.76 0.29 -3.81
N GLU A 45 -4.94 -0.02 -5.09
CA GLU A 45 -5.91 -1.00 -5.56
C GLU A 45 -5.20 -1.96 -6.50
N VAL A 46 -5.43 -3.26 -6.30
CA VAL A 46 -4.91 -4.31 -7.17
C VAL A 46 -5.98 -5.36 -7.43
N GLU A 47 -6.27 -5.57 -8.72
CA GLU A 47 -7.19 -6.59 -9.20
C GLU A 47 -6.40 -7.65 -9.98
N THR A 48 -6.61 -8.92 -9.67
CA THR A 48 -5.97 -10.04 -10.36
C THR A 48 -6.98 -11.10 -10.75
N THR A 49 -7.05 -11.37 -12.05
CA THR A 49 -7.86 -12.45 -12.61
C THR A 49 -6.99 -13.52 -13.23
N ALA A 50 -7.26 -14.80 -12.95
CA ALA A 50 -6.54 -15.90 -13.57
C ALA A 50 -7.42 -17.09 -13.95
N PHE A 51 -7.10 -17.68 -15.10
CA PHE A 51 -7.68 -18.92 -15.60
C PHE A 51 -6.61 -20.00 -15.67
N PHE A 52 -7.01 -21.21 -15.31
CA PHE A 52 -6.14 -22.38 -15.36
C PHE A 52 -6.91 -23.54 -15.96
N ALA A 53 -6.22 -24.35 -16.76
CA ALA A 53 -6.73 -25.60 -17.30
C ALA A 53 -5.61 -26.63 -17.27
N ALA A 54 -5.96 -27.87 -16.93
CA ALA A 54 -5.03 -28.99 -16.95
C ALA A 54 -5.74 -30.22 -17.50
N VAL A 55 -4.98 -31.04 -18.23
CA VAL A 55 -5.41 -32.33 -18.78
C VAL A 55 -4.40 -33.38 -18.39
N ASP A 56 -4.93 -34.52 -17.97
CA ASP A 56 -4.16 -35.73 -17.68
C ASP A 56 -4.41 -36.76 -18.77
N TYR A 57 -3.35 -37.33 -19.33
CA TYR A 57 -3.41 -38.36 -20.34
C TYR A 57 -2.59 -39.58 -19.90
N ALA A 58 -3.26 -40.72 -19.71
CA ALA A 58 -2.58 -41.98 -19.41
C ALA A 58 -1.89 -42.52 -20.67
N LEU A 59 -0.56 -42.45 -20.69
CA LEU A 59 0.25 -43.04 -21.77
C LEU A 59 0.30 -44.57 -21.63
N THR A 60 0.30 -45.07 -20.40
CA THR A 60 0.20 -46.50 -20.03
C THR A 60 -0.49 -46.64 -18.66
N GLU A 61 -0.75 -47.86 -18.18
CA GLU A 61 -1.32 -48.10 -16.83
C GLU A 61 -0.44 -47.60 -15.67
N ARG A 62 0.84 -47.29 -15.94
CA ARG A 62 1.82 -46.86 -14.93
C ARG A 62 2.39 -45.47 -15.20
N LEU A 63 1.97 -44.81 -16.28
CA LEU A 63 2.52 -43.52 -16.71
C LEU A 63 1.41 -42.59 -17.17
N THR A 64 1.28 -41.46 -16.48
CA THR A 64 0.37 -40.38 -16.82
C THR A 64 1.16 -39.13 -17.17
N LEU A 65 0.78 -38.48 -18.27
CA LEU A 65 1.28 -37.19 -18.69
C LEU A 65 0.25 -36.12 -18.31
N THR A 66 0.69 -35.14 -17.53
CA THR A 66 -0.13 -33.97 -17.18
C THR A 66 0.38 -32.77 -17.97
N ALA A 67 -0.52 -32.08 -18.66
CA ALA A 67 -0.24 -30.81 -19.31
C ALA A 67 -1.21 -29.75 -18.81
N GLY A 68 -0.71 -28.58 -18.44
CA GLY A 68 -1.54 -27.49 -17.95
C GLY A 68 -1.09 -26.13 -18.49
N ALA A 69 -2.03 -25.21 -18.57
CA ALA A 69 -1.81 -23.82 -18.95
C ALA A 69 -2.47 -22.90 -17.91
N ARG A 70 -1.83 -21.76 -17.66
CA ARG A 70 -2.33 -20.69 -16.83
C ARG A 70 -2.19 -19.37 -17.56
N TRP A 71 -3.26 -18.58 -17.54
CA TRP A 71 -3.26 -17.19 -17.96
C TRP A 71 -3.70 -16.33 -16.79
N SER A 72 -3.06 -15.18 -16.60
CA SER A 72 -3.42 -14.21 -15.57
C SER A 72 -3.26 -12.79 -16.09
N SER A 73 -4.16 -11.92 -15.65
CA SER A 73 -4.10 -10.47 -15.84
C SER A 73 -4.14 -9.80 -14.48
N GLU A 74 -3.31 -8.76 -14.32
CA GLU A 74 -3.21 -7.98 -13.10
C GLU A 74 -3.24 -6.49 -13.47
N GLU A 75 -4.13 -5.75 -12.82
CA GLU A 75 -4.23 -4.30 -12.92
C GLU A 75 -3.94 -3.70 -11.55
N LYS A 76 -3.14 -2.63 -11.54
CA LYS A 76 -2.65 -2.01 -10.32
C LYS A 76 -2.70 -0.50 -10.44
N SER A 77 -3.43 0.13 -9.52
CA SER A 77 -3.56 1.58 -9.44
C SER A 77 -2.97 2.08 -8.11
N ALA A 78 -2.38 3.27 -8.13
CA ALA A 78 -1.83 3.91 -6.94
C ALA A 78 -2.03 5.41 -7.03
N GLU A 79 -2.79 5.97 -6.10
CA GLU A 79 -2.95 7.41 -5.93
C GLU A 79 -2.24 7.84 -4.66
N ILE A 80 -1.24 8.72 -4.76
CA ILE A 80 -0.40 9.11 -3.63
C ILE A 80 -0.64 10.57 -3.26
N ALA A 81 -1.12 10.81 -2.05
CA ALA A 81 -1.13 12.13 -1.42
C ALA A 81 0.25 12.40 -0.81
N THR A 82 1.01 13.33 -1.41
CA THR A 82 2.39 13.62 -1.01
C THR A 82 2.48 14.43 0.29
N LEU A 83 3.19 13.87 1.29
CA LEU A 83 3.47 14.46 2.60
C LEU A 83 4.11 15.86 2.55
N ALA A 84 4.97 16.10 1.56
CA ALA A 84 5.72 17.37 1.44
C ALA A 84 4.83 18.56 1.01
N LEU A 85 3.64 18.30 0.46
CA LEU A 85 2.71 19.32 -0.02
C LEU A 85 1.64 19.67 1.01
N ASN A 86 1.44 18.84 2.03
CA ASN A 86 0.47 19.07 3.11
C ASN A 86 1.17 19.14 4.47
N THR A 87 1.87 20.26 4.68
CA THR A 87 2.57 20.57 5.93
C THR A 87 1.85 21.68 6.67
N ASN A 88 1.63 21.49 7.96
CA ASN A 88 1.22 22.54 8.87
C ASN A 88 2.38 22.85 9.83
N VAL A 89 2.64 24.12 10.07
CA VAL A 89 3.69 24.59 10.98
C VAL A 89 3.03 25.47 12.03
N LEU A 90 3.34 25.23 13.31
CA LEU A 90 2.92 26.12 14.39
C LEU A 90 3.62 27.47 14.22
N GLN A 91 2.86 28.46 13.74
CA GLN A 91 3.23 29.90 13.73
C GLN A 91 2.68 30.62 14.95
#